data_AF-A0A9N9RC76-F1
#
_entry.id   AF-A0A9N9RC76-F1
#
_cell.length_a   1.000
_cell.length_b   1.000
_cell.length_c   1.000
_cell.angle_alpha   90.00
_cell.angle_beta   90.00
_cell.angle_gamma   90.00
#
_symmetry.space_group_name_H-M   'P 1'
#
loop_
_entity.id
_entity.type
_entity.pdbx_description
1 polymer ?
#
loop_
_entity_poly.entity_id
_entity_poly.type
_entity_poly.pdbx_seq_one_letter_code
_entity_poly.pdbx_strand_id
1 'polypeptide(L)'
;MHARLKFRYRYYGGTPNAMQPQPQGLIVETGNGASVLQLPATTLEQIRHIAADPGASMLRLPPPANEPPAGARELDFDLCYVCKHCKVAFPSPAPLQAHQARSCYAGRESARGVIRVVQPALECRTCPGERFRTALEFRRHAETDTHRGTVPPAPPPELTHEMEDVVNQITLLAARAAQETPKDPSANFCAPSPRFPPSELPLASAGH
;
A
#
# COMPACT_ATOMS: atom_id res chain seq x y z
N MET A 1 30.40 -9.82 4.32
CA MET A 1 30.53 -9.07 3.05
C MET A 1 29.97 -7.67 3.31
N HIS A 2 30.77 -6.63 3.13
CA HIS A 2 30.48 -5.27 3.62
C HIS A 2 30.02 -4.37 2.47
N ALA A 3 28.78 -3.89 2.52
CA ALA A 3 28.33 -2.80 1.65
C ALA A 3 29.03 -1.50 2.10
N ARG A 4 29.85 -0.91 1.23
CA ARG A 4 30.40 0.44 1.46
C ARG A 4 29.42 1.44 0.86
N LEU A 5 28.99 2.43 1.63
CA LEU A 5 28.61 3.71 1.01
C LEU A 5 29.86 4.29 0.41
N LYS A 6 30.00 4.08 -0.89
CA LYS A 6 30.73 5.05 -1.68
C LYS A 6 29.78 6.22 -1.85
N PHE A 7 29.80 7.16 -0.89
CA PHE A 7 29.66 8.57 -1.23
C PHE A 7 30.85 8.91 -2.13
N ARG A 8 30.81 8.44 -3.37
CA ARG A 8 31.89 8.68 -4.32
C ARG A 8 31.70 10.10 -4.81
N TYR A 9 32.27 11.07 -4.09
CA TYR A 9 33.01 12.08 -4.84
C TYR A 9 34.17 11.33 -5.47
N ARG A 10 33.97 10.88 -6.71
CA ARG A 10 35.10 10.56 -7.58
C ARG A 10 35.73 11.91 -7.89
N TYR A 11 36.62 12.39 -7.01
CA TYR A 11 37.74 13.16 -7.53
C TYR A 11 38.61 12.14 -8.25
N TYR A 12 38.29 11.94 -9.53
CA TYR A 12 39.32 11.49 -10.45
C TYR A 12 40.30 12.63 -10.58
N GLY A 13 41.46 12.51 -9.93
CA GLY A 13 42.64 13.21 -10.38
C GLY A 13 42.93 12.71 -11.79
N GLY A 14 42.69 13.56 -12.79
CA GLY A 14 43.05 13.29 -14.18
C GLY A 14 42.03 13.80 -15.19
N THR A 15 42.37 14.95 -15.79
CA THR A 15 41.86 15.57 -17.04
C THR A 15 40.64 16.52 -16.95
N PRO A 16 40.75 17.75 -17.51
CA PRO A 16 39.72 18.78 -17.44
C PRO A 16 38.79 18.71 -18.67
N ASN A 17 37.79 17.83 -18.67
CA ASN A 17 36.62 18.05 -19.53
C ASN A 17 35.41 17.22 -19.11
N ALA A 18 34.23 17.83 -19.19
CA ALA A 18 32.90 17.29 -18.89
C ALA A 18 32.56 17.03 -17.40
N MET A 19 32.28 18.13 -16.68
CA MET A 19 31.66 18.10 -15.35
C MET A 19 30.14 18.03 -15.48
N GLN A 20 29.58 16.81 -15.41
CA GLN A 20 28.13 16.61 -15.24
C GLN A 20 27.90 15.74 -13.99
N PRO A 21 27.29 16.28 -12.91
CA PRO A 21 27.07 15.51 -11.69
C PRO A 21 25.96 14.46 -11.92
N GLN A 22 26.34 13.19 -12.03
CA GLN A 22 25.38 12.08 -12.00
C GLN A 22 24.77 11.93 -10.59
N PRO A 23 23.46 11.63 -10.45
CA PRO A 23 22.83 11.45 -9.16
C PRO A 23 23.49 10.29 -8.40
N GLN A 24 23.94 10.61 -7.19
CA GLN A 24 24.70 9.73 -6.30
C GLN A 24 23.73 8.70 -5.68
N GLY A 25 23.87 7.42 -6.04
CA GLY A 25 23.05 6.34 -5.46
C GLY A 25 23.65 5.74 -4.18
N LEU A 26 22.81 5.35 -3.23
CA LEU A 26 23.17 4.59 -2.04
C LEU A 26 23.13 3.09 -2.38
N ILE A 27 24.28 2.42 -2.43
CA ILE A 27 24.28 0.97 -2.69
C ILE A 27 23.99 0.22 -1.39
N VAL A 28 22.84 -0.45 -1.30
CA VAL A 28 22.46 -1.27 -0.14
C VAL A 28 22.10 -2.66 -0.63
N GLU A 29 23.03 -3.59 -0.44
CA GLU A 29 22.81 -4.98 -0.80
C GLU A 29 21.78 -5.61 0.15
N THR A 30 20.51 -5.55 -0.23
CA THR A 30 19.42 -6.31 0.39
C THR A 30 19.50 -7.75 -0.11
N GLY A 31 19.16 -8.75 0.72
CA GLY A 31 19.43 -10.19 0.49
C GLY A 31 18.90 -10.86 -0.79
N ASN A 32 18.36 -10.12 -1.76
CA ASN A 32 17.93 -10.60 -3.09
C ASN A 32 18.88 -10.15 -4.22
N GLY A 33 20.12 -9.76 -3.91
CA GLY A 33 21.10 -9.21 -4.85
C GLY A 33 21.39 -7.73 -4.58
N ALA A 34 22.52 -7.23 -5.08
CA ALA A 34 22.98 -5.86 -4.84
C ALA A 34 21.97 -4.82 -5.35
N SER A 35 21.04 -4.40 -4.49
CA SER A 35 20.13 -3.29 -4.79
C SER A 35 20.84 -1.96 -4.57
N VAL A 36 20.88 -1.13 -5.60
CA VAL A 36 21.28 0.26 -5.41
C VAL A 36 20.03 1.04 -5.04
N LEU A 37 19.88 1.41 -3.76
CA LEU A 37 18.91 2.42 -3.34
C LEU A 37 19.35 3.77 -3.91
N GLN A 38 18.83 4.13 -5.06
CA GLN A 38 19.06 5.48 -5.60
C GLN A 38 18.28 6.49 -4.77
N LEU A 39 18.95 7.10 -3.79
CA LEU A 39 18.38 8.19 -3.01
C LEU A 39 18.52 9.50 -3.79
N PRO A 40 17.51 10.39 -3.76
CA PRO A 40 17.65 11.70 -4.37
C PRO A 40 18.74 12.51 -3.65
N ALA A 41 19.39 13.44 -4.38
CA ALA A 41 20.48 14.25 -3.85
C ALA A 41 20.08 15.05 -2.60
N THR A 42 18.83 15.49 -2.54
CA THR A 42 18.24 16.18 -1.37
C THR A 42 18.29 15.32 -0.11
N THR A 43 17.98 14.03 -0.21
CA THR A 43 18.06 13.07 0.91
C THR A 43 19.50 12.88 1.37
N LEU A 44 20.47 12.85 0.45
CA LEU A 44 21.88 12.73 0.83
C LEU A 44 22.38 13.95 1.60
N GLU A 45 21.98 15.15 1.20
CA GLU A 45 22.31 16.37 1.92
C GLU A 45 21.67 16.39 3.32
N GLN A 46 20.42 15.93 3.42
CA GLN A 46 19.75 15.75 4.72
C GLN A 46 20.51 14.76 5.62
N ILE A 47 20.99 13.63 5.09
CA ILE A 47 21.81 12.68 5.86
C ILE A 47 23.07 13.37 6.40
N ARG A 48 23.71 14.23 5.59
CA ARG A 48 24.93 14.96 6.02
C ARG A 48 24.63 15.91 7.17
N HIS A 49 23.52 16.64 7.08
CA HIS A 49 23.06 17.54 8.15
C HIS A 49 22.73 16.77 9.44
N ILE A 50 21.87 15.75 9.36
CA ILE A 50 21.44 14.94 10.53
C ILE A 50 22.62 14.26 11.21
N ALA A 51 23.65 13.91 10.45
CA ALA A 51 24.81 13.22 10.96
C ALA A 51 25.82 14.15 11.66
N ALA A 52 25.55 15.45 11.76
CA ALA A 52 26.29 16.38 12.61
C ALA A 52 25.93 16.19 14.09
N ASP A 53 24.67 15.85 14.38
CA ASP A 53 24.19 15.60 15.74
C ASP A 53 24.56 14.17 16.21
N PRO A 54 25.06 13.98 17.44
CA PRO A 54 25.29 12.65 18.00
C PRO A 54 23.97 11.89 18.25
N GLY A 55 24.06 10.60 18.56
CA GLY A 55 22.90 9.78 18.92
C GLY A 55 22.09 9.25 17.72
N ALA A 56 20.89 8.73 18.02
CA ALA A 56 20.01 8.12 17.03
C ALA A 56 19.10 9.17 16.37
N SER A 57 18.94 9.06 15.06
CA SER A 57 18.00 9.89 14.29
C SER A 57 17.24 9.04 13.29
N MET A 58 16.09 9.54 12.86
CA MET A 58 15.27 8.93 11.82
C MET A 58 15.13 9.91 10.66
N LEU A 59 15.35 9.43 9.43
CA LEU A 59 15.11 10.14 8.20
C LEU A 59 13.97 9.43 7.47
N ARG A 60 12.79 10.04 7.47
CA ARG A 60 11.65 9.62 6.65
C ARG A 60 11.84 10.14 5.24
N LEU A 61 11.87 9.24 4.26
CA LEU A 61 11.78 9.62 2.85
C LEU A 61 10.38 10.19 2.58
N PRO A 62 10.26 11.17 1.66
CA PRO A 62 8.97 11.74 1.32
C PRO A 62 7.98 10.63 0.92
N PRO A 63 6.74 10.67 1.43
CA PRO A 63 5.74 9.70 1.02
C PRO A 63 5.52 9.81 -0.49
N PRO A 64 5.16 8.71 -1.18
CA PRO A 64 4.58 8.84 -2.50
C PRO A 64 3.38 9.80 -2.39
N ALA A 65 3.13 10.63 -3.41
CA ALA A 65 2.19 11.77 -3.39
C ALA A 65 0.69 11.41 -3.17
N ASN A 66 0.41 10.22 -2.65
CA ASN A 66 -0.92 9.68 -2.45
C ASN A 66 -1.22 9.61 -0.95
N GLU A 67 -2.37 10.13 -0.55
CA GLU A 67 -2.87 9.98 0.83
C GLU A 67 -3.04 8.49 1.17
N PRO A 68 -2.88 8.12 2.46
CA PRO A 68 -3.07 6.73 2.88
C PRO A 68 -4.53 6.30 2.62
N PRO A 69 -4.75 5.19 1.92
CA PRO A 69 -6.10 4.71 1.61
C PRO A 69 -6.90 4.35 2.88
N ALA A 70 -8.21 4.48 2.81
CA ALA A 70 -9.10 4.12 3.91
C ALA A 70 -8.89 2.66 4.35
N GLY A 71 -8.92 2.41 5.65
CA GLY A 71 -8.64 1.08 6.23
C GLY A 71 -7.16 0.73 6.36
N ALA A 72 -6.24 1.55 5.82
CA ALA A 72 -4.81 1.40 6.06
C ALA A 72 -4.35 2.14 7.33
N ARG A 73 -3.24 1.69 7.90
CA ARG A 73 -2.46 2.42 8.90
C ARG A 73 -1.05 2.62 8.37
N GLU A 74 -0.51 3.83 8.53
CA GLU A 74 0.88 4.12 8.14
C GLU A 74 1.86 3.58 9.18
N LEU A 75 2.95 3.01 8.69
CA LEU A 75 4.09 2.56 9.49
C LEU A 75 5.41 2.94 8.82
N ASP A 76 6.49 2.82 9.58
CA ASP A 76 7.85 2.98 9.07
C ASP A 76 8.43 1.64 8.61
N PHE A 77 8.86 1.58 7.36
CA PHE A 77 9.66 0.48 6.83
C PHE A 77 11.13 0.88 6.77
N ASP A 78 11.99 0.20 7.53
CA ASP A 78 13.43 0.44 7.52
C ASP A 78 14.05 0.02 6.18
N LEU A 79 14.61 0.99 5.45
CA LEU A 79 15.37 0.75 4.22
C LEU A 79 16.83 0.45 4.52
N CYS A 80 17.45 1.26 5.39
CA CYS A 80 18.84 1.08 5.79
C CYS A 80 19.20 1.87 7.06
N TYR A 81 20.39 1.59 7.58
CA TYR A 81 20.93 2.19 8.80
C TYR A 81 22.28 2.83 8.50
N VAL A 82 22.40 4.15 8.61
CA VAL A 82 23.62 4.91 8.31
C VAL A 82 24.40 5.20 9.58
N CYS A 83 25.68 4.83 9.62
CA CYS A 83 26.60 5.24 10.66
C CYS A 83 26.86 6.75 10.56
N LYS A 84 26.56 7.52 11.60
CA LYS A 84 26.77 8.98 11.60
C LYS A 84 28.24 9.37 11.51
N HIS A 85 29.19 8.53 11.89
CA HIS A 85 30.60 8.89 11.81
C HIS A 85 31.16 8.79 10.39
N CYS A 86 31.19 7.58 9.84
CA CYS A 86 31.79 7.32 8.53
C CYS A 86 30.81 7.47 7.36
N LYS A 87 29.53 7.76 7.66
CA LYS A 87 28.45 7.86 6.68
C LYS A 87 28.37 6.58 5.83
N VAL A 88 28.45 5.40 6.47
CA VAL A 88 28.25 4.10 5.83
C VAL A 88 26.90 3.52 6.21
N ALA A 89 26.09 3.13 5.23
CA ALA A 89 24.82 2.44 5.43
C ALA A 89 24.96 0.94 5.42
N PHE A 90 24.05 0.34 6.17
CA PHE A 90 23.97 -1.07 6.42
C PHE A 90 22.50 -1.52 6.24
N PRO A 91 22.27 -2.74 5.74
CA PRO A 91 20.92 -3.24 5.49
C PRO A 91 20.14 -3.57 6.78
N SER A 92 20.84 -3.71 7.91
CA SER A 92 20.23 -4.05 9.20
C SER A 92 21.06 -3.52 10.39
N PRO A 93 20.52 -3.51 11.62
CA PRO A 93 21.23 -3.02 12.79
C PRO A 93 22.48 -3.83 13.14
N ALA A 94 22.46 -5.15 12.99
CA ALA A 94 23.55 -6.04 13.39
C ALA A 94 24.91 -5.72 12.72
N PRO A 95 25.02 -5.63 11.38
CA PRO A 95 26.28 -5.27 10.73
C PRO A 95 26.73 -3.82 11.03
N LEU A 96 25.80 -2.90 11.26
CA LEU A 96 26.13 -1.55 11.73
C LEU A 96 26.76 -1.60 13.12
N GLN A 97 26.14 -2.31 14.07
CA GLN A 97 26.65 -2.43 15.45
C GLN A 97 28.05 -3.05 15.47
N ALA A 98 28.28 -4.12 14.71
CA ALA A 98 29.59 -4.74 14.56
C ALA A 98 30.63 -3.74 14.02
N HIS A 99 30.26 -2.94 13.02
CA HIS A 99 31.12 -1.88 12.48
C HIS A 99 31.42 -0.79 13.52
N GLN A 100 30.42 -0.34 14.27
CA GLN A 100 30.55 0.69 15.29
C GLN A 100 31.45 0.25 16.44
N ALA A 101 31.29 -0.99 16.91
CA ALA A 101 32.05 -1.57 18.01
C ALA A 101 33.52 -1.81 17.66
N ARG A 102 33.80 -2.34 16.45
CA ARG A 102 35.14 -2.86 16.12
C ARG A 102 36.03 -1.89 15.37
N SER A 103 35.46 -0.89 14.69
CA SER A 103 36.23 -0.13 13.69
C SER A 103 35.91 1.36 13.69
N CYS A 104 34.67 1.75 13.93
CA CYS A 104 34.24 3.12 13.70
C CYS A 104 34.36 4.00 14.94
N TYR A 105 34.08 3.48 16.14
CA TYR A 105 34.04 4.29 17.37
C TYR A 105 35.03 3.83 18.44
N ALA A 106 36.17 3.25 18.04
CA ALA A 106 37.24 2.92 18.98
C ALA A 106 37.66 4.17 19.77
N GLY A 107 37.50 4.15 21.10
CA GLY A 107 37.82 5.28 21.99
C GLY A 107 36.82 6.44 22.00
N ARG A 108 35.66 6.32 21.32
CA ARG A 108 34.64 7.40 21.25
C ARG A 108 33.20 6.88 21.26
N GLU A 109 32.93 5.93 22.14
CA GLU A 109 31.64 5.24 22.21
C GLU A 109 30.46 6.19 22.50
N SER A 110 30.70 7.23 23.31
CA SER A 110 29.70 8.26 23.64
C SER A 110 29.27 9.12 22.44
N ALA A 111 30.07 9.14 21.37
CA ALA A 111 29.74 9.85 20.13
C ALA A 111 28.99 8.95 19.11
N ARG A 112 28.66 7.70 19.48
CA ARG A 112 27.97 6.77 18.59
C ARG A 112 26.66 7.36 18.11
N GLY A 113 26.45 7.24 16.80
CA GLY A 113 25.26 7.75 16.15
C GLY A 113 24.86 6.94 14.94
N VAL A 114 23.54 6.85 14.76
CA VAL A 114 22.88 6.13 13.66
C VAL A 114 21.77 6.98 13.07
N ILE A 115 21.59 6.89 11.75
CA ILE A 115 20.40 7.39 11.07
C ILE A 115 19.63 6.18 10.53
N ARG A 116 18.40 6.01 10.98
CA ARG A 116 17.44 5.07 10.39
C ARG A 116 16.78 5.74 9.19
N VAL A 117 17.04 5.25 8.00
CA VAL A 117 16.36 5.73 6.79
C VAL A 117 15.15 4.83 6.58
N VAL A 118 13.96 5.44 6.64
CA VAL A 118 12.70 4.73 6.58
C VAL A 118 11.85 5.26 5.42
N GLN A 119 11.03 4.38 4.86
CA GLN A 119 9.99 4.73 3.90
C GLN A 119 8.63 4.49 4.53
N PRO A 120 7.64 5.38 4.29
CA PRO A 120 6.26 5.10 4.65
C PRO A 120 5.79 3.79 3.99
N ALA A 121 5.22 2.91 4.81
CA ALA A 121 4.56 1.69 4.41
C ALA A 121 3.16 1.65 5.01
N LEU A 122 2.34 0.72 4.55
CA LEU A 122 0.94 0.58 4.94
C LEU A 122 0.71 -0.78 5.57
N GLU A 123 -0.04 -0.86 6.66
CA GLU A 123 -0.59 -2.10 7.18
C GLU A 123 -2.11 -2.10 7.08
N CYS A 124 -2.67 -3.28 6.89
CA CYS A 124 -4.11 -3.46 6.92
C CYS A 124 -4.61 -3.49 8.37
N ARG A 125 -5.62 -2.67 8.68
CA ARG A 125 -6.25 -2.68 10.03
C ARG A 125 -7.09 -3.93 10.28
N THR A 126 -7.54 -4.58 9.21
CA THR A 126 -8.45 -5.73 9.26
C THR A 126 -7.69 -7.06 9.16
N CYS A 127 -6.57 -7.09 8.43
CA CYS A 127 -5.78 -8.30 8.20
C CYS A 127 -4.48 -8.23 9.01
N PRO A 128 -4.38 -8.94 10.16
CA PRO A 128 -3.24 -8.83 11.05
C PRO A 128 -1.96 -9.33 10.36
N GLY A 129 -0.91 -8.51 10.41
CA GLY A 129 0.40 -8.84 9.85
C GLY A 129 0.60 -8.46 8.39
N GLU A 130 -0.46 -8.09 7.66
CA GLU A 130 -0.37 -7.71 6.25
C GLU A 130 0.19 -6.29 6.08
N ARG A 131 1.30 -6.18 5.34
CA ARG A 131 2.07 -4.95 5.14
C ARG A 131 2.43 -4.73 3.67
N PHE A 132 2.34 -3.49 3.23
CA PHE A 132 2.47 -3.08 1.83
C PHE A 132 3.42 -1.89 1.70
N ARG A 133 4.25 -1.88 0.66
CA ARG A 133 5.21 -0.78 0.44
C ARG A 133 4.58 0.40 -0.29
N THR A 134 3.44 0.18 -0.96
CA THR A 134 2.74 1.20 -1.75
C THR A 134 1.22 1.13 -1.56
N ALA A 135 0.56 2.27 -1.78
CA ALA A 135 -0.91 2.34 -1.77
C ALA A 135 -1.56 1.47 -2.85
N LEU A 136 -0.89 1.23 -3.98
CA LEU A 136 -1.39 0.35 -5.03
C LEU A 136 -1.45 -1.11 -4.56
N GLU A 137 -0.41 -1.60 -3.90
CA GLU A 137 -0.40 -2.95 -3.34
C GLU A 137 -1.46 -3.14 -2.25
N PHE A 138 -1.64 -2.13 -1.40
CA PHE A 138 -2.71 -2.15 -0.40
C PHE A 138 -4.10 -2.20 -1.05
N ARG A 139 -4.36 -1.38 -2.08
CA ARG A 139 -5.65 -1.40 -2.80
C ARG A 139 -5.94 -2.78 -3.41
N ARG A 140 -4.94 -3.36 -4.07
CA ARG A 140 -5.05 -4.72 -4.62
C ARG A 140 -5.37 -5.75 -3.53
N HIS A 141 -4.79 -5.62 -2.34
CA HIS A 141 -5.15 -6.45 -1.19
C HIS A 141 -6.59 -6.22 -0.74
N ALA A 142 -7.02 -4.97 -0.61
CA ALA A 142 -8.38 -4.62 -0.17
C ALA A 142 -9.47 -5.15 -1.13
N GLU A 143 -9.14 -5.33 -2.40
CA GLU A 143 -10.02 -5.91 -3.41
C GLU A 143 -10.11 -7.44 -3.36
N THR A 144 -9.22 -8.11 -2.61
CA THR A 144 -9.25 -9.58 -2.48
C THR A 144 -10.45 -10.06 -1.68
N ASP A 145 -11.02 -11.21 -2.08
CA ASP A 145 -12.15 -11.83 -1.39
C ASP A 145 -11.83 -12.14 0.08
N THR A 146 -10.59 -12.54 0.37
CA THR A 146 -10.09 -12.77 1.73
C THR A 146 -10.20 -11.52 2.61
N HIS A 147 -9.89 -10.35 2.06
CA HIS A 147 -10.08 -9.09 2.77
C HIS A 147 -11.57 -8.79 3.00
N ARG A 148 -12.40 -8.93 1.95
CA ARG A 148 -13.84 -8.66 2.01
C ARG A 148 -14.60 -9.57 2.97
N GLY A 149 -14.18 -10.82 3.11
CA GLY A 149 -14.73 -11.75 4.11
C GLY A 149 -14.30 -11.44 5.56
N THR A 150 -13.22 -10.67 5.75
CA THR A 150 -12.71 -10.26 7.07
C THR A 150 -13.24 -8.89 7.48
N VAL A 151 -13.59 -8.04 6.52
CA VAL A 151 -14.27 -6.76 6.79
C VAL A 151 -15.70 -7.09 7.25
N PRO A 152 -16.11 -6.68 8.48
CA PRO A 152 -17.49 -6.87 8.90
C PRO A 152 -18.40 -6.15 7.89
N PRO A 153 -19.52 -6.76 7.48
CA PRO A 153 -20.45 -6.09 6.58
C PRO A 153 -20.80 -4.74 7.22
N ALA A 154 -20.58 -3.66 6.46
CA ALA A 154 -21.07 -2.36 6.87
C ALA A 154 -22.55 -2.55 7.24
N PRO A 155 -23.02 -1.98 8.38
CA PRO A 155 -24.44 -1.98 8.65
C PRO A 155 -25.15 -1.47 7.38
N PRO A 156 -26.27 -2.11 6.98
CA PRO A 156 -26.99 -1.67 5.79
C PRO A 156 -27.16 -0.16 5.89
N PRO A 157 -26.96 0.58 4.79
CA PRO A 157 -27.12 2.02 4.81
C PRO A 157 -28.48 2.28 5.43
N GLU A 158 -28.48 2.95 6.59
CA GLU A 158 -29.69 3.43 7.23
C GLU A 158 -30.38 4.22 6.12
N LEU A 159 -31.54 3.73 5.66
CA LEU A 159 -32.30 4.39 4.62
C LEU A 159 -32.45 5.83 5.09
N THR A 160 -31.69 6.74 4.49
CA THR A 160 -31.79 8.15 4.82
C THR A 160 -33.27 8.46 4.64
N HIS A 161 -33.87 9.10 5.65
CA HIS A 161 -35.31 9.30 5.82
C HIS A 161 -36.07 9.74 4.54
N GLU A 162 -35.35 10.24 3.54
CA GLU A 162 -35.83 10.54 2.19
C GLU A 162 -36.19 9.31 1.32
N MET A 163 -35.46 8.19 1.39
CA MET A 163 -35.82 6.96 0.66
C MET A 163 -36.94 6.18 1.35
N GLU A 164 -37.05 6.28 2.67
CA GLU A 164 -38.14 5.64 3.43
C GLU A 164 -39.49 6.31 3.13
N ASP A 165 -39.50 7.64 2.94
CA ASP A 165 -40.70 8.37 2.51
C ASP A 165 -41.13 7.99 1.10
N VAL A 166 -40.18 7.81 0.15
CA VAL A 166 -40.48 7.34 -1.21
C VAL A 166 -41.07 5.93 -1.19
N VAL A 167 -40.53 5.02 -0.37
CA VAL A 167 -41.06 3.65 -0.24
C VAL A 167 -42.47 3.68 0.37
N ASN A 168 -42.67 4.43 1.47
CA ASN A 168 -43.98 4.59 2.10
C ASN A 168 -44.99 5.22 1.15
N GLN A 169 -44.59 6.23 0.38
CA GLN A 169 -45.42 6.87 -0.64
C GLN A 169 -45.82 5.87 -1.74
N ILE A 170 -44.88 5.08 -2.29
CA ILE A 170 -45.18 4.03 -3.27
C ILE A 170 -46.16 3.00 -2.68
N THR A 171 -45.96 2.56 -1.44
CA THR A 171 -46.86 1.63 -0.76
C THR A 171 -48.26 2.22 -0.59
N LEU A 172 -48.38 3.49 -0.21
CA LEU A 172 -49.65 4.21 -0.10
C LEU A 172 -50.35 4.35 -1.46
N LEU A 173 -49.60 4.66 -2.54
CA LEU A 173 -50.15 4.71 -3.89
C LEU A 173 -50.62 3.34 -4.37
N ALA A 174 -49.84 2.27 -4.13
CA ALA A 174 -50.21 0.92 -4.49
C ALA A 174 -51.44 0.42 -3.71
N ALA A 175 -51.53 0.73 -2.42
CA ALA A 175 -52.69 0.39 -1.59
C ALA A 175 -53.96 1.11 -2.04
N ARG A 176 -53.86 2.38 -2.49
CA ARG A 176 -54.99 3.12 -3.07
C ARG A 176 -55.40 2.55 -4.43
N ALA A 177 -54.44 2.25 -5.31
CA ALA A 177 -54.70 1.64 -6.61
C ALA A 177 -55.37 0.25 -6.49
N ALA A 178 -55.07 -0.50 -5.43
CA ALA A 178 -55.72 -1.78 -5.14
C ALA A 178 -57.15 -1.63 -4.58
N GLN A 179 -57.51 -0.46 -4.04
CA GLN A 179 -58.84 -0.19 -3.46
C GLN A 179 -59.78 0.56 -4.42
N GLU A 180 -59.27 1.24 -5.45
CA GLU A 180 -60.09 1.78 -6.52
C GLU A 180 -60.58 0.66 -7.45
N THR A 181 -61.66 0.00 -7.03
CA THR A 181 -62.51 -0.83 -7.87
C THR A 181 -63.80 -0.09 -8.20
N PRO A 182 -63.95 0.50 -9.40
CA PRO A 182 -65.26 0.85 -9.91
C PRO A 182 -65.99 -0.42 -10.33
N LYS A 183 -67.05 -0.76 -9.60
CA LYS A 183 -68.15 -1.62 -10.07
C LYS A 183 -68.80 -0.94 -11.30
N ASP A 184 -68.77 -1.57 -12.47
CA ASP A 184 -69.97 -2.17 -13.10
C ASP A 184 -69.56 -3.05 -14.31
N PRO A 185 -70.32 -4.12 -14.63
CA PRO A 185 -69.86 -5.28 -15.38
C PRO A 185 -70.29 -5.26 -16.87
N SER A 186 -69.78 -6.26 -17.60
CA SER A 186 -70.18 -6.68 -18.96
C SER A 186 -69.40 -6.02 -20.10
N ALA A 187 -68.34 -6.69 -20.55
CA ALA A 187 -68.44 -7.62 -21.69
C ALA A 187 -67.06 -7.80 -22.37
N ASN A 188 -66.61 -9.05 -22.35
CA ASN A 188 -66.06 -9.72 -23.53
C ASN A 188 -64.63 -9.34 -23.99
N PHE A 189 -63.62 -10.13 -23.59
CA PHE A 189 -62.92 -10.99 -24.56
C PHE A 189 -62.04 -12.07 -23.89
N CYS A 190 -62.54 -13.31 -23.96
CA CYS A 190 -61.83 -14.57 -24.21
C CYS A 190 -60.62 -14.99 -23.32
N ALA A 191 -60.92 -15.83 -22.33
CA ALA A 191 -60.22 -17.12 -22.14
C ALA A 191 -60.92 -18.17 -23.07
N PRO A 192 -60.34 -19.35 -23.45
CA PRO A 192 -59.58 -20.25 -22.56
C PRO A 192 -58.46 -21.14 -23.17
N SER A 193 -57.33 -21.20 -22.47
CA SER A 193 -56.69 -22.42 -21.90
C SER A 193 -56.28 -23.62 -22.82
N PRO A 194 -55.77 -24.77 -22.30
CA PRO A 194 -54.37 -25.24 -22.50
C PRO A 194 -54.25 -26.67 -23.11
N ARG A 195 -53.04 -27.13 -23.55
CA ARG A 195 -52.57 -28.56 -23.55
C ARG A 195 -51.23 -28.85 -24.32
N PHE A 196 -50.14 -29.13 -23.57
CA PHE A 196 -49.20 -30.31 -23.50
C PHE A 196 -48.92 -31.27 -24.71
N PRO A 197 -47.91 -32.21 -24.68
CA PRO A 197 -46.43 -32.18 -24.47
C PRO A 197 -45.63 -33.05 -25.54
N PRO A 198 -44.65 -33.94 -25.22
CA PRO A 198 -43.17 -33.83 -25.14
C PRO A 198 -42.37 -34.65 -26.22
N SER A 199 -41.05 -34.45 -26.40
CA SER A 199 -40.11 -35.52 -26.88
C SER A 199 -38.61 -35.12 -26.83
N GLU A 200 -37.89 -35.75 -25.89
CA GLU A 200 -36.64 -36.53 -26.04
C GLU A 200 -35.31 -35.95 -26.61
N LEU A 201 -34.22 -36.26 -25.86
CA LEU A 201 -32.79 -36.05 -26.15
C LEU A 201 -32.29 -36.96 -27.31
N PRO A 202 -31.07 -36.76 -27.88
CA PRO A 202 -29.89 -37.43 -27.30
C PRO A 202 -28.50 -36.74 -27.45
N LEU A 203 -27.65 -37.06 -26.46
CA LEU A 203 -26.20 -37.37 -26.48
C LEU A 203 -25.13 -36.38 -27.03
N ALA A 204 -24.30 -35.94 -26.07
CA ALA A 204 -22.84 -36.04 -25.97
C ALA A 204 -21.94 -35.97 -27.22
N SER A 205 -20.91 -35.10 -27.17
CA SER A 205 -19.57 -35.45 -27.67
C SER A 205 -18.48 -34.63 -26.97
N ALA A 206 -17.62 -35.33 -26.23
CA ALA A 206 -16.31 -34.87 -25.78
C ALA A 206 -15.26 -35.64 -26.58
N GLY A 207 -14.39 -34.93 -27.31
CA GLY A 207 -13.26 -35.50 -28.04
C GLY A 207 -11.94 -35.20 -27.33
N HIS A 208 -11.18 -36.26 -27.06
CA HIS A 208 -9.72 -36.23 -26.93
C HIS A 208 -9.12 -36.46 -28.32
#